data_AF-A0A522T4R5-F1
#
_entry.id   AF-A0A522T4R5-F1
#
_cell.length_a   1.000
_cell.length_b   1.000
_cell.length_c   1.000
_cell.angle_alpha   90.00
_cell.angle_beta   90.00
_cell.angle_gamma   90.00
#
_symmetry.space_group_name_H-M   'P 1'
#
loop_
_entity.id
_entity.type
_entity.pdbx_description
1 polymer ?
#
loop_
_entity_poly.entity_id
_entity_poly.type
_entity_poly.pdbx_seq_one_letter_code
_entity_poly.pdbx_strand_id
1 'polypeptide(L)' 'MYAALAAFGAPLQKDGLTSEDFSSPNLIYQIGIAPVRVDVMTQISGVLFAEAWPRRVAAVAG' A
#
# COMPACT_ATOMS: atom_id res chain seq x y z
N MET A 1 2.91 7.98 -1.47
CA MET A 1 2.00 6.88 -1.82
C MET A 1 0.98 7.30 -2.87
N TYR A 2 0.02 8.17 -2.54
CA TYR A 2 -1.06 8.61 -3.44
C TYR A 2 -0.58 9.01 -4.84
N ALA A 3 0.37 9.95 -4.95
CA ALA A 3 0.87 10.42 -6.24
C ALA A 3 1.51 9.31 -7.09
N ALA A 4 2.19 8.34 -6.45
CA ALA A 4 2.81 7.22 -7.16
C ALA A 4 1.75 6.26 -7.72
N LEU A 5 0.70 5.98 -6.94
CA LEU A 5 -0.43 5.16 -7.39
C LEU A 5 -1.24 5.87 -8.48
N ALA A 6 -1.42 7.20 -8.38
CA ALA A 6 -2.05 7.99 -9.42
C ALA A 6 -1.24 7.96 -10.73
N ALA A 7 0.09 8.11 -10.65
CA ALA A 7 0.98 8.01 -11.81
C ALA A 7 1.01 6.59 -12.41
N PHE A 8 0.84 5.56 -11.58
CA PHE A 8 0.67 4.17 -12.02
C PHE A 8 -0.68 3.92 -12.73
N GLY A 9 -1.65 4.84 -12.62
CA GLY A 9 -2.98 4.70 -13.21
C GLY A 9 -3.98 3.96 -12.32
N ALA A 10 -3.72 3.88 -11.00
CA ALA A 10 -4.70 3.35 -10.05
C ALA A 10 -5.96 4.24 -10.04
N PRO A 11 -7.18 3.65 -10.00
CA PRO A 11 -8.44 4.41 -10.06
C PRO A 11 -8.81 5.11 -8.74
N LEU A 12 -7.85 5.80 -8.11
CA LEU A 12 -7.96 6.36 -6.75
C LEU A 12 -9.20 7.26 -6.56
N GLN A 13 -9.47 8.18 -7.49
CA GLN A 13 -10.64 9.06 -7.36
C GLN A 13 -11.96 8.31 -7.53
N LYS A 14 -12.00 7.31 -8.43
CA LYS A 14 -13.19 6.47 -8.64
C LYS A 14 -13.50 5.65 -7.38
N ASP A 15 -12.45 5.22 -6.69
CA ASP A 15 -12.55 4.42 -5.46
C ASP A 15 -12.71 5.30 -4.21
N GLY A 16 -12.78 6.63 -4.36
CA GLY A 16 -12.97 7.57 -3.25
C GLY A 16 -11.77 7.72 -2.32
N LEU A 17 -10.57 7.34 -2.77
CA LEU A 17 -9.36 7.40 -1.96
C LEU A 17 -8.73 8.79 -2.00
N THR A 18 -8.20 9.19 -0.85
CA THR A 18 -7.44 10.41 -0.63
C THR A 18 -6.01 10.08 -0.18
N SER A 19 -5.15 11.09 -0.05
CA SER A 19 -3.81 10.87 0.50
C SER A 19 -3.82 10.47 1.97
N GLU A 20 -4.85 10.85 2.72
CA GLU A 20 -4.97 10.60 4.17
C GLU A 20 -5.26 9.12 4.47
N ASP A 21 -6.00 8.45 3.59
CA ASP A 21 -6.30 7.02 3.72
C ASP A 21 -5.03 6.17 3.76
N PHE A 22 -4.00 6.54 2.99
CA PHE A 22 -2.71 5.85 2.98
C PHE A 22 -1.81 6.14 4.19
N SER A 23 -2.25 7.03 5.08
CA SER A 23 -1.59 7.33 6.37
C SER A 23 -2.39 6.77 7.56
N SER A 24 -3.64 6.36 7.33
CA SER A 24 -4.50 5.77 8.34
C SER A 24 -4.22 4.28 8.49
N PRO A 25 -4.22 3.73 9.72
CA PRO A 25 -4.14 2.29 9.93
C PRO A 25 -5.35 1.56 9.32
N ASN A 26 -5.19 0.28 9.03
CA ASN A 26 -6.25 -0.62 8.52
C ASN A 26 -6.79 -0.33 7.11
N LEU A 27 -6.06 0.42 6.27
CA LEU A 27 -6.37 0.46 4.84
C LEU A 27 -5.97 -0.87 4.20
N ILE A 28 -6.90 -1.46 3.44
CA ILE A 28 -6.65 -2.55 2.49
C ILE A 28 -7.16 -2.06 1.14
N TYR A 29 -6.26 -1.87 0.19
CA TYR A 29 -6.58 -1.45 -1.16
C TYR A 29 -6.03 -2.44 -2.19
N GLN A 30 -6.88 -2.95 -3.07
CA GLN A 30 -6.52 -3.97 -4.05
C GLN A 30 -6.68 -3.43 -5.46
N ILE A 31 -5.65 -3.60 -6.28
CA ILE A 31 -5.60 -3.10 -7.66
C ILE A 31 -5.39 -4.28 -8.60
N GLY A 32 -6.25 -4.40 -9.61
CA GLY A 32 -6.18 -5.45 -10.62
C GLY A 32 -6.83 -6.77 -10.20
N ILE A 33 -6.51 -7.84 -10.94
CA ILE A 33 -7.06 -9.18 -10.75
C ILE A 33 -5.94 -10.22 -10.84
N ALA A 34 -6.13 -11.39 -10.24
CA ALA A 34 -5.14 -12.47 -10.33
C ALA A 34 -4.85 -12.85 -11.80
N PRO A 35 -3.57 -13.20 -12.15
CA PRO A 35 -2.41 -13.28 -11.28
C PRO A 35 -1.69 -11.93 -11.06
N VAL A 36 -2.09 -10.87 -11.76
CA VAL A 36 -1.45 -9.54 -11.71
C VAL A 36 -2.27 -8.60 -10.81
N ARG A 37 -2.32 -8.95 -9.52
CA ARG A 37 -2.97 -8.14 -8.48
C ARG A 37 -1.92 -7.53 -7.56
N VAL A 38 -2.10 -6.26 -7.22
CA VAL A 38 -1.31 -5.56 -6.21
C VAL A 38 -2.21 -5.27 -5.01
N ASP A 39 -1.73 -5.63 -3.82
CA ASP A 39 -2.39 -5.36 -2.54
C ASP A 39 -1.56 -4.29 -1.79
N VAL A 40 -2.21 -3.20 -1.38
CA VAL A 40 -1.63 -2.11 -0.59
C VAL A 40 -2.27 -2.13 0.79
N MET A 41 -1.45 -2.32 1.83
CA MET A 41 -1.91 -2.40 3.21
C MET A 41 -1.14 -1.43 4.10
N THR A 42 -1.82 -0.66 4.95
CA THR A 42 -1.17 0.25 5.91
C THR A 42 -0.92 -0.40 7.27
N GLN A 43 -1.48 -1.59 7.51
CA GLN A 43 -1.29 -2.35 8.74
C GLN A 43 -1.37 -3.85 8.46
N ILE A 44 -0.59 -4.62 9.22
CA ILE A 44 -0.75 -6.07 9.37
C ILE A 44 -1.05 -6.40 10.83
N SER A 45 -1.65 -7.56 11.08
CA SER A 45 -1.84 -8.05 12.44
C SER A 45 -0.51 -8.55 13.03
N GLY A 46 -0.35 -8.39 14.34
CA GLY A 46 0.73 -9.01 15.10
C GLY A 46 2.05 -8.22 15.22
N VAL A 47 2.23 -7.11 14.50
CA VAL A 47 3.38 -6.21 14.68
C VAL A 47 3.12 -4.81 14.12
N LEU A 48 3.59 -3.76 14.80
CA LEU A 48 3.59 -2.40 14.26
C LEU A 48 4.78 -2.18 13.32
N PHE A 49 4.62 -1.30 12.34
CA PHE A 49 5.71 -0.97 11.40
C PHE A 49 7.00 -0.54 12.13
N ALA A 50 6.87 0.32 13.15
CA ALA A 50 8.00 0.81 13.94
C ALA A 50 8.75 -0.32 14.66
N GLU A 51 8.07 -1.38 15.07
CA GLU A 51 8.66 -2.54 15.74
C GLU A 51 9.35 -3.49 14.75
N ALA A 52 8.81 -3.59 13.52
CA ALA A 52 9.36 -4.46 12.48
C ALA A 52 10.57 -3.83 11.74
N TRP A 53 10.57 -2.51 11.56
CA TRP A 53 11.55 -1.77 10.76
C TRP A 53 13.03 -2.04 11.09
N PRO A 54 13.44 -2.24 12.37
CA PRO A 54 14.82 -2.58 12.71
C PRO A 54 15.31 -3.89 12.08
N ARG A 55 14.40 -4.82 11.73
CA ARG A 55 14.71 -6.13 11.13
C ARG A 55 14.47 -6.19 9.61
N ARG A 56 14.37 -5.04 8.93
CA ARG A 56 14.14 -4.99 7.48
C ARG A 56 15.29 -5.65 6.71
N VAL A 57 14.95 -6.33 5.62
CA VAL A 57 15.90 -6.87 4.64
C VAL A 57 15.89 -5.95 3.41
N ALA A 58 17.05 -5.41 3.04
CA ALA A 58 17.16 -4.60 1.83
C ALA A 58 17.21 -5.50 0.59
N ALA A 59 16.45 -5.15 -0.44
CA ALA A 59 16.47 -5.82 -1.73
C ALA A 59 16.41 -4.78 -2.85
N VAL A 60 16.90 -5.14 -4.03
CA VAL A 60 16.81 -4.33 -5.24
C VAL A 60 15.71 -4.95 -6.11
N ALA A 61 14.71 -4.15 -6.48
CA ALA A 61 13.78 -4.53 -7.54
C ALA A 61 14.44 -4.16 -8.88
N GLY A 62 14.64 -5.17 -9.73
CA GLY A 62 15.15 -5.02 -11.09
C GLY A 62 14.05 -4.73 -12.11
#